data_AF-A0A6C0E6V8-F1
#
_entry.id   AF-A0A6C0E6V8-F1
#
_cell.length_a   1.000
_cell.length_b   1.000
_cell.length_c   1.000
_cell.angle_alpha   90.00
_cell.angle_beta   90.00
_cell.angle_gamma   90.00
#
_symmetry.space_group_name_H-M   'P 1'
#
loop_
_entity.id
_entity.type
_entity.pdbx_description
1 polymer ?
#
loop_
_entity_poly.entity_id
_entity_poly.type
_entity_poly.pdbx_seq_one_letter_code
_entity_poly.pdbx_strand_id
1 'polypeptide(L)'
;MPYFTIIDDDYNRLYQTGININIRGVSNSVDVCDLEELAENYSNGDNKYLRLVIFPHDTRKGKFILSDEYYIYDKKTITRFNLIINPDYVTTICEIGDINMLNYLDSINNMGNFEKVNGFEFEHTFDRISIQNNVKILEWWKNSGRSFIYSEYSMMYASIGNHINVLEWWKNSGLPLKYDNKAIDKLSYHNQNNNVKVLEWWKQSGLPLKYSEDALDIASSEGNIEVLEWWFNSNLELKYSDQGLNIASSRHYINVLDLWKKSGLPLKYSEYALDSQSLSFCNDDNVDNVNVEVLEWWFNSGLELKYSEWSLDRASWYGFINILNWWKNSGLELKYSSEAMDQASENGHSDVLEWWFNSGLELKYSENALNNLQFKQLVINDHVRTFCDEEYRSKFDCVKFANVLCWWYNSGLPLKYNKELCNIDNVNNYDLNLKIPEKFSIIREIWKKILEKH
;
A
#
# COMPACT_ATOMS: atom_id res chain seq x y z
N MET A 1 18.07 46.46 6.99
CA MET A 1 16.58 46.43 7.00
C MET A 1 16.15 45.10 7.60
N PRO A 2 15.04 45.02 8.35
CA PRO A 2 14.47 43.71 8.72
C PRO A 2 14.12 42.94 7.45
N TYR A 3 14.41 41.64 7.45
CA TYR A 3 14.03 40.73 6.37
C TYR A 3 12.68 40.09 6.72
N PHE A 4 11.83 39.92 5.70
CA PHE A 4 10.49 39.36 5.84
C PHE A 4 10.41 38.06 5.06
N THR A 5 9.96 37.00 5.72
CA THR A 5 9.69 35.70 5.09
C THR A 5 8.29 35.26 5.46
N ILE A 6 7.63 34.62 4.50
CA ILE A 6 6.30 34.04 4.68
C ILE A 6 6.43 32.54 4.56
N ILE A 7 5.91 31.85 5.56
CA ILE A 7 5.98 30.40 5.71
C ILE A 7 4.58 29.85 5.93
N ASP A 8 4.41 28.59 5.55
CA ASP A 8 3.31 27.73 5.97
C ASP A 8 3.41 27.39 7.47
N ASP A 9 2.34 26.83 8.05
CA ASP A 9 2.31 26.31 9.42
C ASP A 9 3.40 25.26 9.67
N ASP A 10 3.79 24.52 8.63
CA ASP A 10 4.88 23.54 8.62
C ASP A 10 6.26 24.14 8.31
N TYR A 11 6.41 25.47 8.31
CA TYR A 11 7.66 26.18 7.98
C TYR A 11 8.20 25.93 6.56
N ASN A 12 7.41 25.26 5.71
CA ASN A 12 7.70 24.98 4.31
C ASN A 12 7.43 26.18 3.40
N ARG A 13 8.11 26.23 2.22
CA ARG A 13 7.81 27.23 1.18
C ARG A 13 6.42 26.95 0.59
N LEU A 14 5.55 27.97 0.54
CA LEU A 14 4.15 27.96 0.08
C LEU A 14 3.85 27.38 -1.31
N TYR A 15 4.85 27.00 -2.10
CA TYR A 15 4.66 26.45 -3.45
C TYR A 15 3.73 25.23 -3.49
N GLN A 16 3.67 24.44 -2.41
CA GLN A 16 2.81 23.25 -2.33
C GLN A 16 1.32 23.56 -2.10
N THR A 17 0.97 24.79 -1.69
CA THR A 17 -0.43 25.24 -1.44
C THR A 17 -1.09 25.86 -2.68
N GLY A 18 -0.32 26.04 -3.76
CA GLY A 18 -0.78 26.72 -4.96
C GLY A 18 -0.88 28.25 -4.85
N ILE A 19 -0.24 28.86 -3.86
CA ILE A 19 -0.28 30.32 -3.66
C ILE A 19 1.10 30.91 -3.96
N ASN A 20 1.16 31.91 -4.83
CA ASN A 20 2.35 32.73 -5.04
C ASN A 20 2.18 34.10 -4.35
N ILE A 21 3.22 34.64 -3.73
CA ILE A 21 3.15 35.95 -3.07
C ILE A 21 4.02 36.96 -3.81
N ASN A 22 3.45 38.10 -4.16
CA ASN A 22 4.18 39.24 -4.70
C ASN A 22 4.31 40.33 -3.64
N ILE A 23 5.37 40.26 -2.82
CA ILE A 23 5.69 41.32 -1.87
C ILE A 23 6.55 42.36 -2.59
N ARG A 24 6.02 43.56 -2.84
CA ARG A 24 6.82 44.69 -3.35
C ARG A 24 7.91 45.04 -2.34
N GLY A 25 9.17 44.80 -2.70
CA GLY A 25 10.35 45.29 -1.96
C GLY A 25 11.16 44.25 -1.18
N VAL A 26 10.94 42.94 -1.37
CA VAL A 26 11.74 41.89 -0.73
C VAL A 26 12.61 41.19 -1.79
N SER A 27 13.93 41.20 -1.59
CA SER A 27 14.86 40.38 -2.38
C SER A 27 14.73 38.92 -1.97
N ASN A 28 14.62 38.01 -2.95
CA ASN A 28 14.52 36.55 -2.78
C ASN A 28 15.79 35.91 -2.19
N SER A 29 16.17 36.26 -0.96
CA SER A 29 17.33 35.66 -0.31
C SER A 29 17.14 35.60 1.21
N VAL A 30 16.65 34.46 1.69
CA VAL A 30 16.96 33.98 3.05
C VAL A 30 17.34 32.50 2.93
N ASP A 31 18.47 32.17 3.57
CA ASP A 31 19.09 30.85 3.67
C ASP A 31 18.17 29.89 4.44
N VAL A 32 18.04 28.67 3.93
CA VAL A 32 17.04 27.66 4.36
C VAL A 32 17.39 27.04 5.73
N CYS A 33 18.61 27.22 6.20
CA CYS A 33 19.18 26.45 7.31
C CYS A 33 18.60 26.75 8.71
N ASP A 34 17.93 27.88 8.92
CA ASP A 34 17.43 28.27 10.26
C ASP A 34 15.95 27.89 10.52
N LEU A 35 15.25 27.32 9.53
CA LEU A 35 13.83 26.93 9.64
C LEU A 35 13.62 25.43 9.89
N GLU A 36 14.62 24.59 9.59
CA GLU A 36 14.54 23.12 9.75
C GLU A 36 14.41 22.69 11.22
N GLU A 37 15.02 23.41 12.16
CA GLU A 37 14.98 23.11 13.60
C GLU A 37 13.60 23.37 14.25
N LEU A 38 12.69 24.08 13.55
CA LEU A 38 11.31 24.35 13.99
C LEU A 38 10.28 23.38 13.39
N ALA A 39 10.59 22.79 12.22
CA ALA A 39 9.68 21.90 11.50
C ALA A 39 9.54 20.50 12.15
N GLU A 40 10.47 20.10 13.04
CA GLU A 40 10.48 18.77 13.66
C GLU A 40 9.34 18.48 14.65
N ASN A 41 8.45 19.44 14.95
CA ASN A 41 7.38 19.26 15.93
C ASN A 41 5.94 19.31 15.40
N TYR A 42 5.71 19.52 14.10
CA TYR A 42 4.34 19.71 13.57
C TYR A 42 4.03 18.99 12.24
N SER A 43 4.78 17.96 11.87
CA SER A 43 4.46 17.13 10.71
C SER A 43 3.26 16.21 10.97
N ASN A 44 2.04 16.77 10.96
CA ASN A 44 0.77 16.06 10.75
C ASN A 44 -0.42 17.05 10.74
N GLY A 45 -0.65 17.78 9.64
CA GLY A 45 -1.96 18.41 9.44
C GLY A 45 -2.04 19.49 8.35
N ASP A 46 -2.92 19.28 7.37
CA ASP A 46 -3.60 20.28 6.53
C ASP A 46 -3.07 21.74 6.59
N ASN A 47 -2.09 22.05 5.75
CA ASN A 47 -1.50 23.39 5.51
C ASN A 47 -2.54 24.44 5.09
N LYS A 48 -3.28 24.99 6.05
CA LYS A 48 -4.45 25.87 5.86
C LYS A 48 -4.24 27.30 6.33
N TYR A 49 -3.15 27.59 7.04
CA TYR A 49 -2.87 28.92 7.56
C TYR A 49 -1.49 29.42 7.14
N LEU A 50 -1.35 30.74 7.24
CA LEU A 50 -0.19 31.52 6.87
C LEU A 50 0.26 32.32 8.08
N ARG A 51 1.57 32.42 8.30
CA ARG A 51 2.14 33.35 9.28
C ARG A 51 3.25 34.21 8.67
N LEU A 52 3.34 35.46 9.14
CA LEU A 52 4.48 36.34 8.86
C LEU A 52 5.55 36.11 9.91
N VAL A 53 6.79 35.92 9.45
CA VAL A 53 7.96 35.87 10.33
C VAL A 53 8.85 37.08 10.05
N ILE A 54 9.09 37.87 11.09
CA ILE A 54 9.94 39.06 11.02
C ILE A 54 11.24 38.78 11.78
N PHE A 55 12.36 38.88 11.08
CA PHE A 55 13.69 38.77 11.67
C PHE A 55 14.27 40.16 11.96
N PRO A 56 14.47 40.54 13.24
CA PRO A 56 15.18 41.75 13.58
C PRO A 56 16.67 41.61 13.20
N HIS A 57 17.25 42.71 12.74
CA HIS A 57 18.58 42.80 12.11
C HIS A 57 19.77 42.29 12.97
N ASP A 58 19.59 42.06 14.27
CA ASP A 58 20.63 41.54 15.16
C ASP A 58 20.37 40.05 15.43
N THR A 59 20.89 39.20 14.55
CA THR A 59 20.73 37.73 14.53
C THR A 59 21.40 37.01 15.71
N ARG A 60 21.95 37.73 16.69
CA ARG A 60 22.70 37.14 17.81
C ARG A 60 21.84 36.46 18.89
N LYS A 61 20.51 36.36 18.73
CA LYS A 61 19.63 35.77 19.77
C LYS A 61 18.45 34.90 19.30
N GLY A 62 18.34 34.51 18.02
CA GLY A 62 17.26 33.59 17.59
C GLY A 62 15.83 34.07 17.90
N LYS A 63 15.63 35.38 18.11
CA LYS A 63 14.31 35.96 18.42
C LYS A 63 13.69 36.50 17.14
N PHE A 64 12.58 35.90 16.74
CA PHE A 64 11.74 36.33 15.63
C PHE A 64 10.38 36.81 16.16
N ILE A 65 9.68 37.61 15.36
CA ILE A 65 8.29 38.00 15.64
C ILE A 65 7.40 37.21 14.71
N LEU A 66 6.49 36.43 15.28
CA LEU A 66 5.40 35.77 14.56
C LEU A 66 4.17 36.68 14.56
N SER A 67 3.46 36.74 13.43
CA SER A 67 2.11 37.27 13.40
C SER A 67 1.09 36.25 13.93
N ASP A 68 -0.16 36.70 14.07
CA ASP A 68 -1.32 35.81 14.12
C ASP A 68 -1.38 34.90 12.88
N GLU A 69 -2.13 33.80 13.00
CA GLU A 69 -2.47 32.91 11.89
C GLU A 69 -3.48 33.56 10.95
N TYR A 70 -3.26 33.38 9.65
CA TYR A 70 -4.18 33.83 8.61
C TYR A 70 -4.64 32.64 7.77
N TYR A 71 -5.94 32.31 7.85
CA TYR A 71 -6.53 31.25 7.05
C TYR A 71 -6.44 31.57 5.57
N ILE A 72 -5.81 30.70 4.77
CA ILE A 72 -5.51 30.97 3.35
C ILE A 72 -6.76 30.94 2.47
N TYR A 73 -7.85 30.35 2.95
CA TYR A 73 -9.16 30.35 2.30
C TYR A 73 -10.13 31.39 2.91
N ASP A 74 -9.61 32.46 3.52
CA ASP A 74 -10.40 33.66 3.85
C ASP A 74 -10.17 34.77 2.83
N LYS A 75 -11.25 35.39 2.36
CA LYS A 75 -11.22 36.54 1.46
C LYS A 75 -10.37 37.68 2.01
N LYS A 76 -10.42 37.92 3.34
CA LYS A 76 -9.66 39.00 3.97
C LYS A 76 -8.16 38.73 3.89
N THR A 77 -7.75 37.47 4.06
CA THR A 77 -6.35 37.05 3.91
C THR A 77 -5.86 37.30 2.49
N ILE A 78 -6.63 36.86 1.48
CA ILE A 78 -6.30 37.06 0.06
C ILE A 78 -6.12 38.54 -0.25
N THR A 79 -7.07 39.40 0.17
CA THR A 79 -6.97 40.85 -0.06
C THR A 79 -5.81 41.48 0.71
N ARG A 80 -5.61 41.10 1.98
CA ARG A 80 -4.61 41.69 2.88
C ARG A 80 -3.19 41.46 2.38
N PHE A 81 -2.92 40.29 1.84
CA PHE A 81 -1.57 39.92 1.36
C PHE A 81 -1.42 39.98 -0.16
N ASN A 82 -2.47 40.38 -0.89
CA ASN A 82 -2.48 40.43 -2.34
C ASN A 82 -1.96 39.12 -2.96
N LEU A 83 -2.52 38.00 -2.49
CA LEU A 83 -2.09 36.66 -2.87
C LEU A 83 -2.37 36.41 -4.35
N ILE A 84 -1.40 35.84 -5.07
CA ILE A 84 -1.57 35.35 -6.43
C ILE A 84 -2.08 33.91 -6.33
N ILE A 85 -3.31 33.73 -6.78
CA ILE A 85 -4.01 32.44 -6.80
C ILE A 85 -3.52 31.63 -8.01
N ASN A 86 -3.32 30.33 -7.88
CA ASN A 86 -3.05 29.40 -8.98
C ASN A 86 -4.25 28.47 -9.26
N PRO A 87 -4.20 27.63 -10.32
CA PRO A 87 -5.25 26.64 -10.59
C PRO A 87 -5.49 25.64 -9.44
N ASP A 88 -4.45 25.12 -8.78
CA ASP A 88 -4.59 24.13 -7.69
C ASP A 88 -5.38 24.67 -6.48
N TYR A 89 -5.20 25.95 -6.17
CA TYR A 89 -5.97 26.63 -5.13
C TYR A 89 -7.47 26.64 -5.49
N VAL A 90 -7.78 26.96 -6.75
CA VAL A 90 -9.17 26.96 -7.24
C VAL A 90 -9.72 25.53 -7.25
N THR A 91 -8.94 24.53 -7.66
CA THR A 91 -9.29 23.10 -7.55
C THR A 91 -9.64 22.73 -6.13
N THR A 92 -8.83 23.14 -5.15
CA THR A 92 -9.07 22.86 -3.73
C THR A 92 -10.35 23.52 -3.23
N ILE A 93 -10.62 24.78 -3.63
CA ILE A 93 -11.89 25.45 -3.31
C ILE A 93 -13.08 24.71 -3.92
N CYS A 94 -12.95 24.21 -5.14
CA CYS A 94 -13.98 23.41 -5.78
C CYS A 94 -14.23 22.07 -5.05
N GLU A 95 -13.18 21.42 -4.55
CA GLU A 95 -13.30 20.20 -3.72
C GLU A 95 -13.98 20.46 -2.38
N ILE A 96 -13.62 21.56 -1.72
CA ILE A 96 -14.26 22.01 -0.48
C ILE A 96 -15.74 22.36 -0.73
N GLY A 97 -16.05 22.86 -1.93
CA GLY A 97 -17.41 23.23 -2.32
C GLY A 97 -17.79 24.66 -1.95
N ASP A 98 -16.83 25.56 -1.75
CA ASP A 98 -17.10 26.94 -1.35
C ASP A 98 -17.42 27.85 -2.55
N ILE A 99 -18.70 27.86 -2.93
CA ILE A 99 -19.24 28.71 -3.99
C ILE A 99 -19.06 30.21 -3.69
N ASN A 100 -19.09 30.61 -2.41
CA ASN A 100 -18.92 32.02 -2.06
C ASN A 100 -17.50 32.49 -2.34
N MET A 101 -16.52 31.65 -2.03
CA MET A 101 -15.13 31.90 -2.40
C MET A 101 -14.95 31.92 -3.91
N LEU A 102 -15.55 30.97 -4.65
CA LEU A 102 -15.49 30.98 -6.12
C LEU A 102 -16.08 32.27 -6.71
N ASN A 103 -17.24 32.71 -6.24
CA ASN A 103 -17.84 33.99 -6.65
C ASN A 103 -16.93 35.19 -6.34
N TYR A 104 -16.27 35.19 -5.17
CA TYR A 104 -15.32 36.23 -4.80
C TYR A 104 -14.10 36.24 -5.74
N LEU A 105 -13.49 35.09 -5.98
CA LEU A 105 -12.34 34.93 -6.88
C LEU A 105 -12.68 35.34 -8.32
N ASP A 106 -13.90 35.06 -8.78
CA ASP A 106 -14.40 35.48 -10.09
C ASP A 106 -14.60 37.00 -10.15
N SER A 107 -15.15 37.61 -9.09
CA SER A 107 -15.38 39.07 -9.00
C SER A 107 -14.10 39.92 -9.05
N ILE A 108 -12.97 39.38 -8.58
CA ILE A 108 -11.67 40.06 -8.60
C ILE A 108 -10.86 39.75 -9.89
N ASN A 109 -11.48 39.09 -10.88
CA ASN A 109 -10.88 38.64 -12.14
C ASN A 109 -9.59 37.81 -11.98
N ASN A 110 -9.41 37.16 -10.82
CA ASN A 110 -8.24 36.31 -10.58
C ASN A 110 -8.34 34.97 -11.31
N MET A 111 -9.53 34.56 -11.78
CA MET A 111 -9.70 33.36 -12.59
C MET A 111 -9.52 33.57 -14.11
N GLY A 112 -9.76 34.79 -14.61
CA GLY A 112 -9.63 35.11 -16.04
C GLY A 112 -8.19 35.18 -16.56
N ASN A 113 -7.21 35.27 -15.66
CA ASN A 113 -5.79 35.32 -16.02
C ASN A 113 -5.18 33.93 -16.28
N PHE A 114 -5.84 32.83 -15.90
CA PHE A 114 -5.31 31.47 -16.06
C PHE A 114 -5.31 31.00 -17.52
N GLU A 115 -6.30 31.43 -18.32
CA GLU A 115 -6.41 31.05 -19.74
C GLU A 115 -5.24 31.59 -20.60
N LYS A 116 -4.44 32.52 -20.09
CA LYS A 116 -3.32 33.15 -20.82
C LYS A 116 -1.93 32.80 -20.30
N VAL A 117 -1.81 32.14 -19.15
CA VAL A 117 -0.50 31.88 -18.51
C VAL A 117 -0.17 30.39 -18.64
N ASN A 118 0.55 30.06 -19.73
CA ASN A 118 1.43 28.91 -19.86
C ASN A 118 0.84 27.50 -19.62
N GLY A 119 -0.30 27.13 -20.22
CA GLY A 119 -0.64 25.71 -20.39
C GLY A 119 -0.77 24.87 -19.09
N PHE A 120 -0.86 25.53 -17.93
CA PHE A 120 -1.24 24.90 -16.66
C PHE A 120 -2.77 24.92 -16.60
N GLU A 121 -3.36 23.95 -17.29
CA GLU A 121 -4.81 23.77 -17.35
C GLU A 121 -5.33 23.18 -16.03
N PHE A 122 -6.65 23.29 -15.78
CA PHE A 122 -7.38 22.64 -14.67
C PHE A 122 -7.41 21.11 -14.79
N GLU A 123 -6.31 20.51 -15.24
CA GLU A 123 -6.14 19.08 -15.49
C GLU A 123 -6.53 18.31 -14.21
N HIS A 124 -7.44 17.35 -14.36
CA HIS A 124 -8.02 16.54 -13.28
C HIS A 124 -8.95 17.25 -12.27
N THR A 125 -9.21 18.55 -12.39
CA THR A 125 -10.09 19.27 -11.45
C THR A 125 -11.48 18.66 -11.39
N PHE A 126 -12.13 18.44 -12.54
CA PHE A 126 -13.46 17.85 -12.58
C PHE A 126 -13.46 16.35 -12.31
N ASP A 127 -12.34 15.67 -12.55
CA ASP A 127 -12.19 14.28 -12.15
C ASP A 127 -12.24 14.20 -10.61
N ARG A 128 -11.45 15.05 -9.92
CA ARG A 128 -11.42 15.16 -8.46
C ARG A 128 -12.75 15.64 -7.87
N ILE A 129 -13.38 16.68 -8.43
CA ILE A 129 -14.69 17.16 -7.95
C ILE A 129 -15.78 16.10 -8.16
N SER A 130 -15.66 15.23 -9.17
CA SER A 130 -16.65 14.18 -9.41
C SER A 130 -16.66 13.11 -8.32
N ILE A 131 -15.56 12.92 -7.57
CA ILE A 131 -15.58 12.07 -6.36
C ILE A 131 -16.33 12.71 -5.20
N GLN A 132 -16.63 14.00 -5.28
CA GLN A 132 -17.37 14.73 -4.24
C GLN A 132 -18.86 14.75 -4.59
N ASN A 133 -19.71 14.67 -3.57
CA ASN A 133 -21.16 14.72 -3.72
C ASN A 133 -21.69 16.15 -3.99
N ASN A 134 -21.05 16.91 -4.88
CA ASN A 134 -21.29 18.34 -5.04
C ASN A 134 -21.58 18.78 -6.48
N VAL A 135 -22.82 18.50 -6.91
CA VAL A 135 -23.35 18.94 -8.21
C VAL A 135 -23.37 20.47 -8.36
N LYS A 136 -23.45 21.22 -7.26
CA LYS A 136 -23.55 22.69 -7.34
C LYS A 136 -22.27 23.33 -7.88
N ILE A 137 -21.11 22.76 -7.59
CA ILE A 137 -19.82 23.24 -8.11
C ILE A 137 -19.69 22.93 -9.60
N LEU A 138 -20.07 21.72 -10.01
CA LEU A 138 -20.10 21.33 -11.43
C LEU A 138 -21.02 22.27 -12.23
N GLU A 139 -22.20 22.57 -11.68
CA GLU A 139 -23.16 23.48 -12.28
C GLU A 139 -22.65 24.94 -12.31
N TRP A 140 -22.04 25.41 -11.22
CA TRP A 140 -21.43 26.75 -11.16
C TRP A 140 -20.34 26.90 -12.23
N TRP A 141 -19.44 25.91 -12.34
CA TRP A 141 -18.37 25.95 -13.32
C TRP A 141 -18.89 25.92 -14.75
N LYS A 142 -19.86 25.05 -15.04
CA LYS A 142 -20.52 24.99 -16.35
C LYS A 142 -21.14 26.34 -16.74
N ASN A 143 -21.77 27.03 -15.78
CA ASN A 143 -22.40 28.33 -16.01
C ASN A 143 -21.40 29.50 -16.10
N SER A 144 -20.16 29.31 -15.67
CA SER A 144 -19.11 30.35 -15.76
C SER A 144 -18.64 30.63 -17.20
N GLY A 145 -18.95 29.73 -18.16
CA GLY A 145 -18.49 29.83 -19.55
C GLY A 145 -17.00 29.52 -19.76
N ARG A 146 -16.30 29.05 -18.72
CA ARG A 146 -14.89 28.64 -18.77
C ARG A 146 -14.71 27.26 -19.40
N SER A 147 -13.49 26.97 -19.82
CA SER A 147 -13.13 25.63 -20.31
C SER A 147 -13.42 24.57 -19.26
N PHE A 148 -14.01 23.45 -19.70
CA PHE A 148 -14.39 22.32 -18.87
C PHE A 148 -13.54 21.11 -19.29
N ILE A 149 -12.40 20.89 -18.62
CA ILE A 149 -11.38 19.89 -19.02
C ILE A 149 -11.44 18.68 -18.10
N TYR A 150 -11.91 17.56 -18.62
CA TYR A 150 -12.18 16.34 -17.87
C TYR A 150 -11.86 15.10 -18.70
N SER A 151 -11.68 13.99 -18.01
CA SER A 151 -11.31 12.69 -18.59
C SER A 151 -12.36 11.61 -18.28
N GLU A 152 -12.06 10.37 -18.67
CA GLU A 152 -12.80 9.18 -18.25
C GLU A 152 -12.87 9.01 -16.73
N TYR A 153 -11.94 9.61 -15.99
CA TYR A 153 -11.88 9.49 -14.53
C TYR A 153 -13.04 10.21 -13.82
N SER A 154 -13.68 11.22 -14.43
CA SER A 154 -14.83 11.90 -13.83
C SER A 154 -15.99 10.95 -13.53
N MET A 155 -16.42 10.14 -14.51
CA MET A 155 -17.50 9.16 -14.31
C MET A 155 -17.06 7.99 -13.42
N MET A 156 -15.77 7.63 -13.49
CA MET A 156 -15.20 6.60 -12.61
C MET A 156 -15.24 7.05 -11.15
N TYR A 157 -14.77 8.25 -10.84
CA TYR A 157 -14.76 8.79 -9.47
C TYR A 157 -16.16 9.06 -8.93
N ALA A 158 -17.10 9.54 -9.75
CA ALA A 158 -18.50 9.64 -9.34
C ALA A 158 -19.11 8.27 -9.00
N SER A 159 -18.70 7.22 -9.72
CA SER A 159 -19.12 5.84 -9.41
C SER A 159 -18.51 5.36 -8.10
N ILE A 160 -17.18 5.46 -7.92
CA ILE A 160 -16.47 5.03 -6.71
C ILE A 160 -16.95 5.79 -5.47
N GLY A 161 -17.23 7.09 -5.59
CA GLY A 161 -17.78 7.92 -4.52
C GLY A 161 -19.24 7.58 -4.17
N ASN A 162 -19.89 6.68 -4.92
CA ASN A 162 -21.30 6.35 -4.77
C ASN A 162 -22.24 7.57 -4.97
N HIS A 163 -21.88 8.47 -5.89
CA HIS A 163 -22.57 9.75 -6.11
C HIS A 163 -23.48 9.71 -7.35
N ILE A 164 -24.61 9.01 -7.23
CA ILE A 164 -25.61 8.87 -8.30
C ILE A 164 -26.10 10.22 -8.84
N ASN A 165 -26.23 11.24 -8.00
CA ASN A 165 -26.61 12.59 -8.42
C ASN A 165 -25.54 13.27 -9.31
N VAL A 166 -24.26 12.99 -9.08
CA VAL A 166 -23.16 13.49 -9.93
C VAL A 166 -23.16 12.73 -11.27
N LEU A 167 -23.36 11.42 -11.24
CA LEU A 167 -23.55 10.60 -12.45
C LEU A 167 -24.75 11.09 -13.29
N GLU A 168 -25.87 11.40 -12.64
CA GLU A 168 -27.06 11.94 -13.28
C GLU A 168 -26.81 13.35 -13.82
N TRP A 169 -26.04 14.19 -13.12
CA TRP A 169 -25.64 15.49 -13.63
C TRP A 169 -24.77 15.34 -14.89
N TRP A 170 -23.76 14.48 -14.87
CA TRP A 170 -22.92 14.23 -16.05
C TRP A 170 -23.76 13.78 -17.25
N LYS A 171 -24.65 12.80 -17.05
CA LYS A 171 -25.58 12.30 -18.08
C LYS A 171 -26.44 13.42 -18.70
N ASN A 172 -26.90 14.37 -17.89
CA ASN A 172 -27.79 15.46 -18.32
C ASN A 172 -27.05 16.77 -18.65
N SER A 173 -25.73 16.82 -18.48
CA SER A 173 -24.94 18.05 -18.60
C SER A 173 -24.89 18.59 -20.03
N GLY A 174 -25.11 17.74 -21.04
CA GLY A 174 -24.88 18.07 -22.45
C GLY A 174 -23.39 18.04 -22.86
N LEU A 175 -22.48 17.73 -21.93
CA LEU A 175 -21.07 17.53 -22.20
C LEU A 175 -20.82 16.11 -22.77
N PRO A 176 -19.79 15.91 -23.62
CA PRO A 176 -19.40 14.57 -24.08
C PRO A 176 -19.15 13.60 -22.92
N LEU A 177 -19.84 12.46 -22.87
CA LEU A 177 -19.61 11.45 -21.84
C LEU A 177 -18.34 10.65 -22.15
N LYS A 178 -17.32 10.79 -21.30
CA LYS A 178 -16.06 10.04 -21.36
C LYS A 178 -16.04 9.03 -20.22
N TYR A 179 -15.97 7.74 -20.55
CA TYR A 179 -15.79 6.66 -19.57
C TYR A 179 -15.37 5.36 -20.28
N ASP A 180 -14.63 4.53 -19.55
CA ASP A 180 -14.19 3.19 -19.94
C ASP A 180 -14.75 2.14 -18.97
N ASN A 181 -14.19 0.92 -18.98
CA ASN A 181 -14.59 -0.16 -18.09
C ASN A 181 -14.31 0.11 -16.61
N LYS A 182 -13.33 0.98 -16.29
CA LYS A 182 -12.97 1.27 -14.89
C LYS A 182 -14.12 1.89 -14.11
N ALA A 183 -15.04 2.58 -14.78
CA ALA A 183 -16.21 3.17 -14.12
C ALA A 183 -17.14 2.13 -13.48
N ILE A 184 -17.16 0.91 -14.00
CA ILE A 184 -17.92 -0.21 -13.45
C ILE A 184 -17.01 -1.16 -12.68
N ASP A 185 -15.87 -1.55 -13.25
CA ASP A 185 -14.96 -2.53 -12.63
C ASP A 185 -14.51 -2.06 -11.24
N LYS A 186 -14.29 -0.74 -11.05
CA LYS A 186 -13.85 -0.19 -9.76
C LYS A 186 -14.91 -0.22 -8.65
N LEU A 187 -16.19 -0.38 -8.97
CA LEU A 187 -17.27 -0.58 -7.97
C LEU A 187 -17.16 -1.91 -7.23
N SER A 188 -16.31 -2.79 -7.72
CA SER A 188 -16.01 -4.08 -7.09
C SER A 188 -15.04 -3.94 -5.93
N TYR A 189 -14.27 -2.83 -5.88
CA TYR A 189 -13.41 -2.50 -4.75
C TYR A 189 -14.26 -2.00 -3.58
N HIS A 190 -13.96 -2.53 -2.40
CA HIS A 190 -14.59 -2.21 -1.11
C HIS A 190 -16.02 -2.76 -0.95
N ASN A 191 -16.27 -3.40 0.20
CA ASN A 191 -17.62 -3.85 0.58
C ASN A 191 -18.45 -2.64 1.04
N GLN A 192 -19.19 -2.04 0.11
CA GLN A 192 -20.19 -1.03 0.42
C GLN A 192 -21.52 -1.36 -0.27
N ASN A 193 -22.59 -1.48 0.52
CA ASN A 193 -23.98 -1.64 0.06
C ASN A 193 -24.42 -0.58 -0.98
N ASN A 194 -23.73 0.56 -1.05
CA ASN A 194 -24.05 1.61 -2.02
C ASN A 194 -23.53 1.31 -3.44
N ASN A 195 -22.51 0.46 -3.60
CA ASN A 195 -21.96 0.12 -4.93
C ASN A 195 -23.02 -0.57 -5.80
N VAL A 196 -23.85 -1.44 -5.21
CA VAL A 196 -24.99 -2.09 -5.89
C VAL A 196 -25.99 -1.07 -6.43
N LYS A 197 -26.23 0.05 -5.72
CA LYS A 197 -27.13 1.10 -6.21
C LYS A 197 -26.55 1.82 -7.42
N VAL A 198 -25.23 2.02 -7.45
CA VAL A 198 -24.55 2.62 -8.61
C VAL A 198 -24.53 1.66 -9.80
N LEU A 199 -24.28 0.37 -9.58
CA LEU A 199 -24.40 -0.67 -10.60
C LEU A 199 -25.81 -0.70 -11.21
N GLU A 200 -26.83 -0.61 -10.36
CA GLU A 200 -28.22 -0.52 -10.81
C GLU A 200 -28.49 0.78 -11.59
N TRP A 201 -27.95 1.92 -11.14
CA TRP A 201 -28.03 3.17 -11.92
C TRP A 201 -27.37 3.02 -13.29
N TRP A 202 -26.17 2.44 -13.37
CA TRP A 202 -25.50 2.19 -14.66
C TRP A 202 -26.37 1.34 -15.57
N LYS A 203 -26.96 0.26 -15.05
CA LYS A 203 -27.87 -0.62 -15.79
C LYS A 203 -29.14 0.09 -16.27
N GLN A 204 -29.70 0.98 -15.46
CA GLN A 204 -30.93 1.73 -15.80
C GLN A 204 -30.68 3.00 -16.62
N SER A 205 -29.43 3.48 -16.66
CA SER A 205 -29.08 4.78 -17.26
C SER A 205 -29.32 4.84 -18.77
N GLY A 206 -29.31 3.69 -19.45
CA GLY A 206 -29.30 3.59 -20.92
C GLY A 206 -27.92 3.81 -21.54
N LEU A 207 -26.88 4.02 -20.73
CA LEU A 207 -25.50 4.11 -21.19
C LEU A 207 -24.93 2.71 -21.48
N PRO A 208 -24.04 2.56 -22.49
CA PRO A 208 -23.30 1.33 -22.70
C PRO A 208 -22.57 0.84 -21.43
N LEU A 209 -22.92 -0.36 -20.96
CA LEU A 209 -22.24 -1.01 -19.84
C LEU A 209 -20.88 -1.54 -20.30
N LYS A 210 -19.79 -0.88 -19.88
CA LYS A 210 -18.41 -1.29 -20.15
C LYS A 210 -17.85 -1.92 -18.88
N TYR A 211 -17.55 -3.21 -18.92
CA TYR A 211 -16.93 -3.95 -17.82
C TYR A 211 -16.09 -5.12 -18.36
N SER A 212 -15.11 -5.53 -17.57
CA SER A 212 -14.18 -6.62 -17.88
C SER A 212 -14.22 -7.72 -16.81
N GLU A 213 -13.30 -8.69 -16.90
CA GLU A 213 -13.16 -9.78 -15.91
C GLU A 213 -12.87 -9.23 -14.51
N ASP A 214 -12.20 -8.07 -14.44
CA ASP A 214 -11.88 -7.31 -13.24
C ASP A 214 -13.11 -7.10 -12.34
N ALA A 215 -14.31 -6.91 -12.89
CA ALA A 215 -15.51 -6.68 -12.09
C ALA A 215 -15.81 -7.86 -11.15
N LEU A 216 -15.83 -9.09 -11.65
CA LEU A 216 -16.12 -10.26 -10.82
C LEU A 216 -14.86 -10.77 -10.09
N ASP A 217 -13.68 -10.63 -10.70
CA ASP A 217 -12.43 -11.08 -10.09
C ASP A 217 -12.08 -10.25 -8.85
N ILE A 218 -12.21 -8.92 -8.92
CA ILE A 218 -11.99 -8.05 -7.76
C ILE A 218 -13.10 -8.22 -6.73
N ALA A 219 -14.37 -8.33 -7.13
CA ALA A 219 -15.46 -8.54 -6.18
C ALA A 219 -15.25 -9.84 -5.37
N SER A 220 -14.77 -10.90 -6.02
CA SER A 220 -14.38 -12.16 -5.37
C SER A 220 -13.16 -11.97 -4.46
N SER A 221 -12.12 -11.32 -4.97
CA SER A 221 -10.87 -11.05 -4.24
C SER A 221 -11.07 -10.18 -3.01
N GLU A 222 -12.06 -9.29 -3.01
CA GLU A 222 -12.37 -8.36 -1.93
C GLU A 222 -13.48 -8.86 -1.00
N GLY A 223 -14.04 -10.05 -1.24
CA GLY A 223 -15.09 -10.61 -0.38
C GLY A 223 -16.44 -9.89 -0.51
N ASN A 224 -16.68 -9.21 -1.64
CA ASN A 224 -17.85 -8.36 -1.86
C ASN A 224 -19.05 -9.20 -2.34
N ILE A 225 -19.69 -9.88 -1.39
CA ILE A 225 -20.83 -10.78 -1.64
C ILE A 225 -21.99 -10.05 -2.31
N GLU A 226 -22.31 -8.84 -1.87
CA GLU A 226 -23.45 -8.08 -2.40
C GLU A 226 -23.27 -7.72 -3.88
N VAL A 227 -22.06 -7.33 -4.30
CA VAL A 227 -21.75 -7.06 -5.71
C VAL A 227 -21.77 -8.35 -6.53
N LEU A 228 -21.23 -9.46 -6.01
CA LEU A 228 -21.29 -10.76 -6.69
C LEU A 228 -22.72 -11.24 -6.90
N GLU A 229 -23.56 -11.14 -5.86
CA GLU A 229 -24.99 -11.46 -5.96
C GLU A 229 -25.69 -10.57 -6.98
N TRP A 230 -25.39 -9.28 -7.04
CA TRP A 230 -25.95 -8.39 -8.07
C TRP A 230 -25.53 -8.86 -9.47
N TRP A 231 -24.26 -9.18 -9.70
CA TRP A 231 -23.78 -9.69 -10.99
C TRP A 231 -24.50 -10.98 -11.37
N PHE A 232 -24.59 -11.96 -10.47
CA PHE A 232 -25.25 -13.24 -10.73
C PHE A 232 -26.75 -13.10 -11.05
N ASN A 233 -27.41 -12.06 -10.53
CA ASN A 233 -28.83 -11.78 -10.79
C ASN A 233 -29.07 -10.70 -11.87
N SER A 234 -28.00 -10.14 -12.45
CA SER A 234 -28.11 -8.96 -13.33
C SER A 234 -28.67 -9.28 -14.73
N ASN A 235 -28.65 -10.54 -15.16
CA ASN A 235 -28.84 -10.99 -16.55
C ASN A 235 -27.83 -10.40 -17.56
N LEU A 236 -26.68 -9.93 -17.07
CA LEU A 236 -25.55 -9.51 -17.90
C LEU A 236 -24.63 -10.70 -18.21
N GLU A 237 -23.82 -10.57 -19.26
CA GLU A 237 -22.75 -11.53 -19.53
C GLU A 237 -21.74 -11.53 -18.37
N LEU A 238 -21.46 -12.69 -17.78
CA LEU A 238 -20.51 -12.79 -16.68
C LEU A 238 -19.10 -13.03 -17.23
N LYS A 239 -18.20 -12.08 -16.99
CA LYS A 239 -16.79 -12.14 -17.36
C LYS A 239 -15.96 -12.30 -16.10
N TYR A 240 -15.16 -13.35 -16.01
CA TYR A 240 -14.34 -13.67 -14.85
C TYR A 240 -13.23 -14.64 -15.24
N SER A 241 -12.11 -14.57 -14.54
CA SER A 241 -10.95 -15.43 -14.74
C SER A 241 -10.76 -16.37 -13.55
N ASP A 242 -9.60 -17.01 -13.45
CA ASP A 242 -9.23 -17.81 -12.29
C ASP A 242 -8.77 -16.95 -11.09
N GLN A 243 -8.43 -15.67 -11.33
CA GLN A 243 -7.91 -14.78 -10.30
C GLN A 243 -8.89 -14.59 -9.14
N GLY A 244 -10.20 -14.46 -9.45
CA GLY A 244 -11.22 -14.26 -8.43
C GLY A 244 -11.24 -15.35 -7.36
N LEU A 245 -11.32 -16.62 -7.78
CA LEU A 245 -11.34 -17.76 -6.84
C LEU A 245 -9.96 -18.05 -6.23
N ASN A 246 -8.89 -17.82 -6.98
CA ASN A 246 -7.51 -17.97 -6.49
C ASN A 246 -7.25 -17.03 -5.31
N ILE A 247 -7.59 -15.74 -5.43
CA ILE A 247 -7.37 -14.74 -4.37
C ILE A 247 -8.41 -14.86 -3.26
N ALA A 248 -9.67 -15.16 -3.58
CA ALA A 248 -10.68 -15.45 -2.54
C ALA A 248 -10.24 -16.62 -1.65
N SER A 249 -9.65 -17.66 -2.25
CA SER A 249 -9.08 -18.79 -1.50
C SER A 249 -7.89 -18.37 -0.65
N SER A 250 -6.96 -17.57 -1.19
CA SER A 250 -5.78 -17.11 -0.44
C SER A 250 -6.16 -16.22 0.74
N ARG A 251 -7.23 -15.42 0.62
CA ARG A 251 -7.78 -14.56 1.68
C ARG A 251 -8.82 -15.23 2.56
N HIS A 252 -9.06 -16.53 2.38
CA HIS A 252 -9.94 -17.36 3.22
C HIS A 252 -11.41 -16.93 3.17
N TYR A 253 -11.86 -16.37 2.05
CA TYR A 253 -13.25 -15.96 1.83
C TYR A 253 -14.14 -17.15 1.45
N ILE A 254 -14.40 -18.03 2.42
CA ILE A 254 -15.23 -19.23 2.25
C ILE A 254 -16.65 -18.88 1.78
N ASN A 255 -17.21 -17.77 2.24
CA ASN A 255 -18.50 -17.25 1.78
C ASN A 255 -18.53 -16.96 0.27
N VAL A 256 -17.43 -16.43 -0.29
CA VAL A 256 -17.28 -16.21 -1.74
C VAL A 256 -17.21 -17.56 -2.47
N LEU A 257 -16.41 -18.50 -1.95
CA LEU A 257 -16.28 -19.84 -2.52
C LEU A 257 -17.63 -20.59 -2.54
N ASP A 258 -18.38 -20.52 -1.45
CA ASP A 258 -19.74 -21.07 -1.34
C ASP A 258 -20.70 -20.41 -2.33
N LEU A 259 -20.64 -19.08 -2.47
CA LEU A 259 -21.50 -18.34 -3.39
C LEU A 259 -21.23 -18.76 -4.85
N TRP A 260 -19.97 -18.83 -5.25
CA TRP A 260 -19.57 -19.31 -6.56
C TRP A 260 -20.00 -20.76 -6.79
N LYS A 261 -19.81 -21.65 -5.81
CA LYS A 261 -20.27 -23.04 -5.90
C LYS A 261 -21.79 -23.15 -6.05
N LYS A 262 -22.55 -22.35 -5.30
CA LYS A 262 -24.02 -22.29 -5.37
C LYS A 262 -24.54 -21.68 -6.68
N SER A 263 -23.77 -20.82 -7.32
CA SER A 263 -24.16 -20.17 -8.59
C SER A 263 -24.37 -21.17 -9.73
N GLY A 264 -23.73 -22.35 -9.68
CA GLY A 264 -23.74 -23.32 -10.76
C GLY A 264 -22.91 -22.91 -11.99
N LEU A 265 -22.18 -21.79 -11.92
CA LEU A 265 -21.28 -21.33 -12.97
C LEU A 265 -20.00 -22.19 -13.01
N PRO A 266 -19.33 -22.27 -14.18
CA PRO A 266 -18.01 -22.87 -14.27
C PRO A 266 -17.02 -22.24 -13.28
N LEU A 267 -16.50 -23.03 -12.34
CA LEU A 267 -15.51 -22.57 -11.36
C LEU A 267 -14.13 -22.54 -12.02
N LYS A 268 -13.57 -21.35 -12.21
CA LYS A 268 -12.21 -21.16 -12.75
C LYS A 268 -11.24 -20.94 -11.60
N TYR A 269 -10.28 -21.84 -11.44
CA TYR A 269 -9.22 -21.76 -10.43
C TYR A 269 -8.01 -22.59 -10.88
N SER A 270 -6.85 -22.23 -10.37
CA SER A 270 -5.57 -22.91 -10.62
C SER A 270 -4.96 -23.45 -9.33
N GLU A 271 -3.77 -24.02 -9.41
CA GLU A 271 -3.00 -24.51 -8.26
C GLU A 271 -2.80 -23.42 -7.20
N TYR A 272 -2.79 -22.14 -7.61
CA TYR A 272 -2.66 -21.01 -6.71
C TYR A 272 -3.72 -21.01 -5.61
N ALA A 273 -4.94 -21.48 -5.87
CA ALA A 273 -6.02 -21.51 -4.87
C ALA A 273 -5.66 -22.34 -3.64
N LEU A 274 -4.89 -23.43 -3.77
CA LEU A 274 -4.43 -24.24 -2.64
C LEU A 274 -2.97 -23.97 -2.26
N ASP A 275 -2.15 -23.44 -3.17
CA ASP A 275 -0.73 -23.15 -2.90
C ASP A 275 -0.53 -21.84 -2.11
N SER A 276 -1.51 -20.94 -2.08
CA SER A 276 -1.37 -19.58 -1.51
C SER A 276 -1.89 -19.43 -0.08
N GLN A 277 -2.22 -20.54 0.60
CA GLN A 277 -2.87 -20.53 1.91
C GLN A 277 -2.05 -19.87 3.03
N SER A 278 -0.74 -19.78 2.81
CA SER A 278 0.20 -19.12 3.71
C SER A 278 0.42 -17.63 3.40
N LEU A 279 -0.14 -17.07 2.33
CA LEU A 279 0.22 -15.72 1.86
C LEU A 279 -0.60 -14.57 2.47
N SER A 280 -1.84 -14.77 2.90
CA SER A 280 -2.71 -13.67 3.39
C SER A 280 -2.32 -13.10 4.76
N PHE A 281 -1.51 -13.83 5.53
CA PHE A 281 -1.23 -13.55 6.95
C PHE A 281 0.07 -12.79 7.20
N CYS A 282 0.82 -12.41 6.16
CA CYS A 282 2.10 -11.73 6.29
C CYS A 282 2.01 -10.27 6.76
N ASN A 283 0.80 -9.73 6.98
CA ASN A 283 0.55 -8.33 7.34
C ASN A 283 -0.21 -8.13 8.68
N ASP A 284 -0.51 -9.18 9.45
CA ASP A 284 -1.22 -9.06 10.73
C ASP A 284 -0.44 -9.78 11.85
N ASP A 285 -0.21 -9.09 12.97
CA ASP A 285 0.63 -9.54 14.10
C ASP A 285 0.00 -10.70 14.92
N ASN A 286 -1.20 -11.16 14.53
CA ASN A 286 -1.95 -12.23 15.21
C ASN A 286 -1.86 -13.57 14.44
N VAL A 287 -0.64 -14.08 14.34
CA VAL A 287 -0.25 -15.27 13.55
C VAL A 287 -0.71 -16.60 14.17
N ASP A 288 -1.27 -16.58 15.39
CA ASP A 288 -1.58 -17.80 16.16
C ASP A 288 -2.86 -18.55 15.70
N ASN A 289 -3.58 -18.04 14.70
CA ASN A 289 -4.85 -18.65 14.27
C ASN A 289 -5.03 -18.68 12.76
N VAL A 290 -3.99 -19.06 12.02
CA VAL A 290 -4.13 -19.44 10.61
C VAL A 290 -5.05 -20.67 10.56
N ASN A 291 -6.25 -20.50 10.03
CA ASN A 291 -7.25 -21.56 10.06
C ASN A 291 -7.17 -22.39 8.78
N VAL A 292 -7.13 -23.70 8.92
CA VAL A 292 -7.15 -24.67 7.82
C VAL A 292 -8.56 -24.83 7.23
N GLU A 293 -9.53 -24.04 7.71
CA GLU A 293 -10.93 -24.03 7.28
C GLU A 293 -11.12 -23.93 5.76
N VAL A 294 -10.33 -23.11 5.06
CA VAL A 294 -10.44 -23.01 3.60
C VAL A 294 -9.86 -24.25 2.88
N LEU A 295 -8.83 -24.88 3.45
CA LEU A 295 -8.34 -26.18 2.97
C LEU A 295 -9.38 -27.28 3.20
N GLU A 296 -10.02 -27.28 4.37
CA GLU A 296 -11.17 -28.15 4.67
C GLU A 296 -12.32 -27.90 3.69
N TRP A 297 -12.62 -26.65 3.37
CA TRP A 297 -13.65 -26.32 2.39
C TRP A 297 -13.31 -26.92 1.03
N TRP A 298 -12.07 -26.72 0.55
CA TRP A 298 -11.61 -27.29 -0.72
C TRP A 298 -11.71 -28.82 -0.70
N PHE A 299 -11.22 -29.47 0.35
CA PHE A 299 -11.25 -30.92 0.51
C PHE A 299 -12.68 -31.48 0.49
N ASN A 300 -13.61 -30.83 1.18
CA ASN A 300 -15.02 -31.24 1.25
C ASN A 300 -15.87 -30.71 0.07
N SER A 301 -15.30 -29.89 -0.81
CA SER A 301 -16.05 -29.24 -1.88
C SER A 301 -16.53 -30.21 -2.96
N GLY A 302 -15.81 -31.33 -3.15
CA GLY A 302 -15.99 -32.23 -4.29
C GLY A 302 -15.40 -31.69 -5.60
N LEU A 303 -14.66 -30.58 -5.56
CA LEU A 303 -13.93 -30.02 -6.69
C LEU A 303 -12.57 -30.72 -6.87
N GLU A 304 -12.00 -30.64 -8.06
CA GLU A 304 -10.65 -31.14 -8.31
C GLU A 304 -9.64 -30.33 -7.49
N LEU A 305 -8.86 -31.00 -6.65
CA LEU A 305 -7.81 -30.37 -5.84
C LEU A 305 -6.55 -30.17 -6.68
N LYS A 306 -6.27 -28.93 -7.06
CA LYS A 306 -5.09 -28.53 -7.82
C LYS A 306 -4.09 -27.88 -6.87
N TYR A 307 -2.91 -28.48 -6.73
CA TYR A 307 -1.86 -27.96 -5.86
C TYR A 307 -0.50 -28.50 -6.30
N SER A 308 0.54 -27.76 -5.95
CA SER A 308 1.93 -28.05 -6.26
C SER A 308 2.79 -28.13 -5.00
N GLU A 309 4.10 -28.27 -5.18
CA GLU A 309 5.10 -28.21 -4.12
C GLU A 309 5.10 -26.88 -3.35
N TRP A 310 4.59 -25.79 -3.95
CA TRP A 310 4.45 -24.49 -3.30
C TRP A 310 3.55 -24.51 -2.05
N SER A 311 2.61 -25.45 -1.95
CA SER A 311 1.73 -25.60 -0.78
C SER A 311 2.51 -25.86 0.51
N LEU A 312 3.35 -26.89 0.54
CA LEU A 312 4.20 -27.26 1.68
C LEU A 312 5.45 -26.38 1.77
N ASP A 313 6.02 -25.95 0.65
CA ASP A 313 7.19 -25.07 0.63
C ASP A 313 6.87 -23.70 1.26
N ARG A 314 5.73 -23.07 0.92
CA ARG A 314 5.31 -21.80 1.54
C ARG A 314 4.89 -21.96 2.99
N ALA A 315 4.19 -23.04 3.35
CA ALA A 315 3.89 -23.32 4.75
C ALA A 315 5.19 -23.39 5.58
N SER A 316 6.26 -23.95 5.01
CA SER A 316 7.56 -23.99 5.66
C SER A 316 8.27 -22.63 5.69
N TRP A 317 8.18 -21.86 4.60
CA TRP A 317 8.69 -20.49 4.53
C TRP A 317 8.14 -19.62 5.64
N TYR A 318 6.82 -19.63 5.85
CA TYR A 318 6.15 -18.74 6.80
C TYR A 318 5.99 -19.30 8.23
N GLY A 319 6.45 -20.53 8.50
CA GLY A 319 6.37 -21.11 9.84
C GLY A 319 5.05 -21.80 10.19
N PHE A 320 4.19 -22.13 9.23
CA PHE A 320 2.82 -22.62 9.47
C PHE A 320 2.72 -24.13 9.67
N ILE A 321 3.11 -24.59 10.87
CA ILE A 321 3.02 -26.00 11.29
C ILE A 321 1.59 -26.56 11.21
N ASN A 322 0.58 -25.75 11.51
CA ASN A 322 -0.84 -26.09 11.37
C ASN A 322 -1.21 -26.50 9.92
N ILE A 323 -0.72 -25.78 8.91
CA ILE A 323 -0.94 -26.12 7.49
C ILE A 323 -0.16 -27.40 7.14
N LEU A 324 1.09 -27.53 7.59
CA LEU A 324 1.89 -28.75 7.40
C LEU A 324 1.19 -29.99 7.99
N ASN A 325 0.65 -29.86 9.20
CA ASN A 325 -0.13 -30.90 9.87
C ASN A 325 -1.39 -31.26 9.08
N TRP A 326 -2.11 -30.27 8.56
CA TRP A 326 -3.30 -30.52 7.76
C TRP A 326 -2.97 -31.33 6.51
N TRP A 327 -1.96 -30.91 5.73
CA TRP A 327 -1.52 -31.65 4.55
C TRP A 327 -1.12 -33.08 4.90
N LYS A 328 -0.30 -33.26 5.95
CA LYS A 328 0.12 -34.59 6.42
C LYS A 328 -1.06 -35.50 6.80
N ASN A 329 -2.12 -34.94 7.40
CA ASN A 329 -3.28 -35.69 7.87
C ASN A 329 -4.39 -35.84 6.82
N SER A 330 -4.35 -35.07 5.72
CA SER A 330 -5.39 -35.03 4.68
C SER A 330 -5.50 -36.34 3.86
N GLY A 331 -4.43 -37.15 3.84
CA GLY A 331 -4.31 -38.31 2.96
C GLY A 331 -4.05 -37.97 1.48
N LEU A 332 -3.83 -36.68 1.17
CA LEU A 332 -3.40 -36.22 -0.15
C LEU A 332 -1.91 -36.51 -0.40
N GLU A 333 -1.50 -36.52 -1.67
CA GLU A 333 -0.09 -36.64 -2.02
C GLU A 333 0.68 -35.43 -1.51
N LEU A 334 1.78 -35.66 -0.78
CA LEU A 334 2.60 -34.59 -0.24
C LEU A 334 3.66 -34.18 -1.28
N LYS A 335 3.46 -33.02 -1.90
CA LYS A 335 4.38 -32.42 -2.87
C LYS A 335 5.21 -31.34 -2.18
N TYR A 336 6.53 -31.48 -2.19
CA TYR A 336 7.46 -30.52 -1.58
C TYR A 336 8.85 -30.66 -2.19
N SER A 337 9.59 -29.56 -2.21
CA SER A 337 10.94 -29.47 -2.77
C SER A 337 11.99 -29.25 -1.68
N SER A 338 13.24 -28.98 -2.06
CA SER A 338 14.26 -28.53 -1.09
C SER A 338 13.95 -27.17 -0.50
N GLU A 339 13.13 -26.34 -1.17
CA GLU A 339 12.75 -25.01 -0.69
C GLU A 339 12.01 -25.08 0.66
N ALA A 340 11.29 -26.16 0.97
CA ALA A 340 10.65 -26.31 2.27
C ALA A 340 11.63 -26.16 3.45
N MET A 341 12.71 -26.94 3.48
CA MET A 341 13.71 -26.85 4.55
C MET A 341 14.68 -25.69 4.36
N ASP A 342 14.98 -25.31 3.12
CA ASP A 342 15.89 -24.19 2.82
C ASP A 342 15.27 -22.87 3.31
N GLN A 343 14.01 -22.60 2.96
CA GLN A 343 13.29 -21.38 3.35
C GLN A 343 12.93 -21.38 4.85
N ALA A 344 12.58 -22.53 5.43
CA ALA A 344 12.39 -22.61 6.88
C ALA A 344 13.67 -22.24 7.65
N SER A 345 14.84 -22.65 7.14
CA SER A 345 16.13 -22.28 7.72
C SER A 345 16.45 -20.80 7.51
N GLU A 346 16.21 -20.27 6.30
CA GLU A 346 16.41 -18.86 5.95
C GLU A 346 15.52 -17.90 6.75
N ASN A 347 14.31 -18.30 7.11
CA ASN A 347 13.37 -17.46 7.86
C ASN A 347 13.41 -17.73 9.38
N GLY A 348 14.31 -18.61 9.86
CA GLY A 348 14.52 -18.83 11.28
C GLY A 348 13.49 -19.74 11.97
N HIS A 349 12.77 -20.58 11.21
CA HIS A 349 11.71 -21.47 11.71
C HIS A 349 12.25 -22.83 12.15
N SER A 350 12.97 -22.86 13.29
CA SER A 350 13.56 -24.10 13.84
C SER A 350 12.51 -25.16 14.22
N ASP A 351 11.31 -24.71 14.60
CA ASP A 351 10.15 -25.53 14.88
C ASP A 351 9.60 -26.25 13.65
N VAL A 352 9.59 -25.59 12.48
CA VAL A 352 9.27 -26.22 11.19
C VAL A 352 10.35 -27.24 10.79
N LEU A 353 11.63 -26.93 11.02
CA LEU A 353 12.71 -27.90 10.77
C LEU A 353 12.55 -29.16 11.64
N GLU A 354 12.26 -28.98 12.93
CA GLU A 354 11.94 -30.06 13.86
C GLU A 354 10.70 -30.85 13.42
N TRP A 355 9.68 -30.16 12.88
CA TRP A 355 8.52 -30.81 12.30
C TRP A 355 8.90 -31.70 11.12
N TRP A 356 9.70 -31.20 10.16
CA TRP A 356 10.17 -31.99 9.02
C TRP A 356 10.96 -33.21 9.47
N PHE A 357 11.87 -33.05 10.43
CA PHE A 357 12.69 -34.16 10.96
C PHE A 357 11.88 -35.24 11.65
N ASN A 358 10.85 -34.85 12.42
CA ASN A 358 9.94 -35.78 13.07
C ASN A 358 8.79 -36.26 12.16
N SER A 359 8.67 -35.71 10.95
CA SER A 359 7.53 -35.99 10.08
C SER A 359 7.53 -37.43 9.56
N GLY A 360 8.71 -38.03 9.42
CA GLY A 360 8.93 -39.30 8.71
C GLY A 360 8.98 -39.16 7.19
N LEU A 361 8.93 -37.94 6.66
CA LEU A 361 9.07 -37.62 5.24
C LEU A 361 10.55 -37.56 4.84
N GLU A 362 10.82 -37.66 3.53
CA GLU A 362 12.18 -37.50 3.00
C GLU A 362 12.66 -36.07 3.25
N LEU A 363 13.82 -35.91 3.88
CA LEU A 363 14.40 -34.59 4.15
C LEU A 363 15.08 -34.06 2.89
N LYS A 364 14.43 -33.10 2.23
CA LYS A 364 14.94 -32.39 1.06
C LYS A 364 15.43 -31.01 1.49
N TYR A 365 16.73 -30.77 1.29
CA TYR A 365 17.38 -29.47 1.50
C TYR A 365 18.58 -29.36 0.56
N SER A 366 18.98 -28.14 0.23
CA SER A 366 20.13 -27.86 -0.62
C SER A 366 21.27 -27.19 0.16
N GLU A 367 22.26 -26.66 -0.54
CA GLU A 367 23.29 -25.82 0.09
C GLU A 367 22.71 -24.49 0.64
N ASN A 368 21.56 -24.06 0.15
CA ASN A 368 20.93 -22.80 0.53
C ASN A 368 20.41 -22.80 1.98
N ALA A 369 20.07 -23.96 2.56
CA ALA A 369 19.61 -24.07 3.96
C ALA A 369 20.53 -23.36 4.97
N LEU A 370 21.83 -23.33 4.69
CA LEU A 370 22.84 -22.72 5.58
C LEU A 370 23.74 -21.69 4.88
N ASN A 371 23.58 -21.49 3.56
CA ASN A 371 24.41 -20.58 2.76
C ASN A 371 23.70 -19.25 2.44
N ASN A 372 22.71 -18.84 3.25
CA ASN A 372 21.98 -17.60 3.02
C ASN A 372 22.75 -16.34 3.46
N LEU A 373 22.51 -15.22 2.77
CA LEU A 373 22.98 -13.86 3.11
C LEU A 373 22.78 -13.50 4.58
N GLN A 374 21.70 -13.93 5.23
CA GLN A 374 21.44 -13.64 6.64
C GLN A 374 22.44 -14.36 7.57
N PHE A 375 22.77 -15.63 7.30
CA PHE A 375 23.83 -16.35 8.01
C PHE A 375 25.22 -15.78 7.71
N LYS A 376 25.47 -15.37 6.45
CA LYS A 376 26.71 -14.66 6.09
C LYS A 376 26.84 -13.35 6.84
N GLN A 377 25.77 -12.56 6.99
CA GLN A 377 25.76 -11.32 7.76
C GLN A 377 25.95 -11.57 9.26
N LEU A 378 25.35 -12.62 9.83
CA LEU A 378 25.56 -13.05 11.23
C LEU A 378 27.01 -13.46 11.54
N VAL A 379 27.69 -14.08 10.58
CA VAL A 379 29.06 -14.61 10.75
C VAL A 379 30.14 -13.58 10.37
N ILE A 380 29.89 -12.70 9.39
CA ILE A 380 30.88 -11.77 8.82
C ILE A 380 30.87 -10.38 9.49
N ASN A 381 29.72 -9.85 9.92
CA ASN A 381 29.67 -8.44 10.36
C ASN A 381 30.11 -8.25 11.82
N ASP A 382 31.37 -7.85 12.02
CA ASP A 382 31.80 -7.05 13.19
C ASP A 382 31.43 -5.55 13.05
N HIS A 383 30.69 -5.16 12.00
CA HIS A 383 30.21 -3.79 11.83
C HIS A 383 28.82 -3.60 12.41
N VAL A 384 28.82 -3.25 13.69
CA VAL A 384 27.72 -2.56 14.39
C VAL A 384 27.19 -1.34 13.61
N ARG A 385 27.96 -0.80 12.64
CA ARG A 385 27.63 0.43 11.92
C ARG A 385 26.54 0.33 10.85
N THR A 386 26.27 -0.85 10.29
CA THR A 386 25.16 -1.06 9.34
C THR A 386 23.84 -1.47 10.02
N PHE A 387 23.86 -1.65 11.35
CA PHE A 387 22.68 -1.94 12.18
C PHE A 387 22.20 -0.71 12.97
N CYS A 388 22.64 0.49 12.58
CA CYS A 388 22.27 1.75 13.23
C CYS A 388 20.95 2.37 12.73
N ASP A 389 20.26 1.73 11.78
CA ASP A 389 18.85 2.06 11.54
C ASP A 389 18.00 1.23 12.51
N GLU A 390 17.35 1.91 13.46
CA GLU A 390 16.44 1.28 14.44
C GLU A 390 15.36 0.41 13.77
N GLU A 391 15.02 0.73 12.52
CA GLU A 391 14.08 0.01 11.69
C GLU A 391 14.53 -1.43 11.38
N TYR A 392 15.83 -1.66 11.12
CA TYR A 392 16.39 -3.00 10.82
C TYR A 392 16.58 -3.86 12.08
N ARG A 393 16.85 -3.22 13.21
CA ARG A 393 17.05 -3.87 14.51
C ARG A 393 15.76 -4.51 15.05
N SER A 394 14.61 -3.96 14.66
CA SER A 394 13.28 -4.48 15.04
C SER A 394 12.90 -5.78 14.32
N LYS A 395 13.45 -6.02 13.12
CA LYS A 395 13.09 -7.17 12.25
C LYS A 395 14.07 -8.35 12.30
N PHE A 396 15.33 -8.11 12.67
CA PHE A 396 16.34 -9.17 12.68
C PHE A 396 16.42 -9.89 14.04
N ASP A 397 15.71 -11.02 14.18
CA ASP A 397 15.70 -11.80 15.41
C ASP A 397 16.86 -12.82 15.45
N CYS A 398 18.01 -12.40 15.98
CA CYS A 398 19.19 -13.27 16.15
C CYS A 398 18.91 -14.56 16.94
N VAL A 399 17.88 -14.60 17.78
CA VAL A 399 17.53 -15.80 18.57
C VAL A 399 16.95 -16.89 17.67
N LYS A 400 16.08 -16.52 16.71
CA LYS A 400 15.53 -17.47 15.72
C LYS A 400 16.64 -18.14 14.90
N PHE A 401 17.61 -17.37 14.43
CA PHE A 401 18.75 -17.91 13.68
C PHE A 401 19.68 -18.78 14.53
N ALA A 402 19.93 -18.39 15.79
CA ALA A 402 20.70 -19.22 16.71
C ALA A 402 20.02 -20.59 16.94
N ASN A 403 18.69 -20.61 17.06
CA ASN A 403 17.93 -21.83 17.22
C ASN A 403 18.04 -22.73 15.99
N VAL A 404 17.97 -22.18 14.77
CA VAL A 404 18.17 -22.94 13.53
C VAL A 404 19.58 -23.56 13.47
N LEU A 405 20.63 -22.82 13.85
CA LEU A 405 21.99 -23.37 13.87
C LEU A 405 22.16 -24.47 14.92
N CYS A 406 21.66 -24.25 16.13
CA CYS A 406 21.62 -25.28 17.17
C CYS A 406 20.89 -26.52 16.68
N TRP A 407 19.77 -26.33 15.97
CA TRP A 407 18.99 -27.42 15.40
C TRP A 407 19.79 -28.22 14.38
N TRP A 408 20.42 -27.56 13.39
CA TRP A 408 21.27 -28.22 12.39
C TRP A 408 22.45 -28.95 13.02
N TYR A 409 23.09 -28.37 14.05
CA TYR A 409 24.18 -29.03 14.78
C TYR A 409 23.72 -30.32 15.48
N ASN A 410 22.55 -30.27 16.11
CA ASN A 410 22.00 -31.35 16.93
C ASN A 410 21.33 -32.44 16.08
N SER A 411 20.74 -32.09 14.94
CA SER A 411 20.08 -33.06 14.04
C SER A 411 21.06 -34.06 13.44
N GLY A 412 22.34 -33.67 13.30
CA GLY A 412 23.39 -34.53 12.73
C GLY A 412 23.24 -34.75 11.22
N LEU A 413 22.37 -33.98 10.55
CA LEU A 413 22.21 -34.03 9.11
C LEU A 413 23.49 -33.55 8.40
N PRO A 414 23.89 -34.20 7.29
CA PRO A 414 25.08 -33.79 6.57
C PRO A 414 24.88 -32.41 5.94
N LEU A 415 25.84 -31.53 6.14
CA LEU A 415 25.85 -30.21 5.50
C LEU A 415 26.15 -30.37 4.01
N LYS A 416 25.26 -29.87 3.14
CA LYS A 416 25.52 -29.72 1.70
C LYS A 416 26.28 -28.40 1.49
N TYR A 417 27.49 -28.31 2.03
CA TYR A 417 28.23 -27.05 2.14
C TYR A 417 29.07 -26.75 0.89
N ASN A 418 29.10 -25.49 0.44
CA ASN A 418 30.03 -25.01 -0.59
C ASN A 418 31.18 -24.21 0.04
N LYS A 419 32.38 -24.80 0.06
CA LYS A 419 33.61 -24.20 0.63
C LYS A 419 34.02 -22.87 -0.01
N GLU A 420 33.65 -22.61 -1.27
CA GLU A 420 34.13 -21.42 -2.00
C GLU A 420 33.34 -20.14 -1.65
N LEU A 421 32.10 -20.25 -1.18
CA LEU A 421 31.21 -19.10 -0.90
C LEU A 421 31.32 -18.54 0.52
N CYS A 422 31.98 -19.26 1.42
CA CYS A 422 32.21 -18.90 2.82
C CYS A 422 33.70 -18.82 3.13
N ASN A 423 34.45 -18.13 2.26
CA ASN A 423 35.84 -17.80 2.52
C ASN A 423 35.92 -16.78 3.68
N ILE A 424 35.71 -17.26 4.90
CA ILE A 424 35.87 -16.56 6.18
C ILE A 424 37.36 -16.28 6.44
N ASP A 425 38.28 -16.76 5.59
CA ASP A 425 39.70 -16.45 5.64
C ASP A 425 40.00 -14.93 5.59
N ASN A 426 39.04 -14.10 5.15
CA ASN A 426 39.12 -12.62 5.24
C ASN A 426 38.64 -12.01 6.58
N VAL A 427 38.13 -12.80 7.54
CA VAL A 427 37.74 -12.32 8.89
C VAL A 427 38.96 -12.20 9.82
N ASN A 428 40.10 -12.80 9.46
CA ASN A 428 41.34 -12.71 10.24
C ASN A 428 42.02 -11.33 10.20
N ASN A 429 41.42 -10.32 9.56
CA ASN A 429 42.00 -8.98 9.37
C ASN A 429 41.13 -7.83 9.88
N TYR A 430 40.27 -8.06 10.88
CA TYR A 430 39.46 -6.99 11.48
C TYR A 430 39.63 -6.92 13.01
N ASP A 431 39.55 -5.68 13.50
CA ASP A 431 39.91 -5.25 14.83
C ASP A 431 39.02 -5.88 15.91
N LEU A 432 39.54 -6.89 16.61
CA LEU A 432 38.90 -7.64 17.71
C LEU A 432 38.60 -6.80 18.97
N ASN A 433 38.82 -5.48 18.93
CA ASN A 433 38.63 -4.57 20.06
C ASN A 433 37.20 -4.02 20.23
N LEU A 434 36.24 -4.41 19.37
CA LEU A 434 34.84 -4.06 19.54
C LEU A 434 34.12 -5.07 20.46
N LYS A 435 33.35 -4.58 21.43
CA LYS A 435 32.49 -5.40 22.30
C LYS A 435 31.38 -6.06 21.48
N ILE A 436 31.61 -7.30 21.05
CA ILE A 436 30.58 -8.17 20.48
C ILE A 436 29.53 -8.42 21.56
N PRO A 437 28.21 -8.19 21.31
CA PRO A 437 27.19 -8.57 22.28
C PRO A 437 27.23 -10.08 22.53
N GLU A 438 27.08 -10.51 23.79
CA GLU A 438 27.23 -11.90 24.25
C GLU A 438 26.46 -12.93 23.39
N LYS A 439 25.28 -12.56 22.88
CA LYS A 439 24.44 -13.37 21.98
C LYS A 439 25.13 -13.72 20.64
N PHE A 440 25.89 -12.81 20.04
CA PHE A 440 26.59 -13.06 18.77
C PHE A 440 27.86 -13.91 18.95
N SER A 441 28.52 -13.81 20.11
CA SER A 441 29.66 -14.67 20.44
C SER A 441 29.24 -16.15 20.53
N ILE A 442 28.08 -16.42 21.14
CA ILE A 442 27.52 -17.78 21.23
C ILE A 442 27.21 -18.35 19.83
N ILE A 443 26.61 -17.55 18.95
CA ILE A 443 26.30 -17.94 17.56
C ILE A 443 27.56 -18.30 16.78
N ARG A 444 28.63 -17.49 16.88
CA ARG A 444 29.91 -17.77 16.22
C ARG A 444 30.56 -19.07 16.72
N GLU A 445 30.49 -19.36 18.01
CA GLU A 445 31.02 -20.60 18.58
C GLU A 445 30.20 -21.82 18.16
N ILE A 446 28.88 -21.71 18.06
CA ILE A 446 28.02 -22.77 17.51
C ILE A 446 28.36 -23.00 16.02
N TRP A 447 28.51 -21.94 15.23
CA TRP A 447 28.89 -22.02 13.82
C TRP A 447 30.25 -22.70 13.62
N LYS A 448 31.27 -22.35 14.42
CA LYS A 448 32.57 -23.02 14.39
C LYS A 448 32.45 -24.51 14.70
N LYS A 449 31.70 -24.88 15.73
CA LYS A 449 31.48 -26.29 16.10
C LYS A 449 30.74 -27.08 15.01
N ILE A 450 29.83 -26.44 14.29
CA ILE A 450 29.19 -27.02 13.11
C ILE A 450 30.23 -27.30 12.02
N LEU A 451 31.11 -26.32 11.72
CA LEU A 451 32.20 -26.49 10.75
C LEU A 451 33.26 -27.51 11.17
N GLU A 452 33.49 -27.72 12.47
CA GLU A 452 34.45 -28.72 12.97
C GLU A 452 33.92 -30.15 12.91
N LYS A 453 32.59 -30.33 12.91
CA LYS A 453 31.92 -31.65 12.93
C LYS A 453 31.76 -32.25 11.53
N HIS A 454 31.92 -31.45 10.47
CA HIS A 454 31.71 -31.82 9.07
C HIS A 454 32.92 -31.43 8.22
#